data_AF-A0A6L2Q665-F1
#
_entry.id   AF-A0A6L2Q665-F1
#
_cell.length_a   1.000
_cell.length_b   1.000
_cell.length_c   1.000
_cell.angle_alpha   90.00
_cell.angle_beta   90.00
_cell.angle_gamma   90.00
#
_symmetry.space_group_name_H-M   'P 1'
#
loop_
_entity.id
_entity.type
_entity.pdbx_description
1 polymer ?
#
loop_
_entity_poly.entity_id
_entity_poly.type
_entity_poly.pdbx_seq_one_letter_code
_entity_poly.pdbx_strand_id
1 'polypeptide(L)'
;MQQFMLPGKSNFTDALGFVMGAGLDVLRASNFVQLIHGGNSRRPISDTALVTAVFLLEDGTEKEFTRIIKMQQRSSSAILLYLIDKAEVDEKRYLDEIGSSGLCLNFENFFIFQGNVETFVRMKPKNFTSVIEDLCGSGTLRIKYDDLHRTIRKSEDQLNQLALRRKTLMTENRTKKAEMLVYKEYHNLMQELVRILQKLKKSVISEFPCFKYSVSYQF
;
A
#
# COMPACT_ATOMS: atom_id res chain seq x y z
N MET A 1 6.72 -4.46 47.97
CA MET A 1 6.34 -3.10 48.40
C MET A 1 4.90 -2.87 47.98
N GLN A 2 4.01 -2.74 48.97
CA GLN A 2 2.59 -2.43 48.77
C GLN A 2 2.49 -0.97 48.29
N GLN A 3 2.15 -0.76 47.02
CA GLN A 3 1.84 0.56 46.52
C GLN A 3 0.39 0.88 46.87
N PHE A 4 0.19 1.83 47.77
CA PHE A 4 -1.12 2.37 48.10
C PHE A 4 -1.79 2.91 46.82
N MET A 5 -2.76 2.16 46.32
CA MET A 5 -3.65 2.55 45.23
C MET A 5 -4.59 3.64 45.75
N LEU A 6 -4.18 4.90 45.59
CA LEU A 6 -5.07 6.03 45.88
C LEU A 6 -6.24 6.00 44.87
N PRO A 7 -7.50 5.93 45.32
CA PRO A 7 -8.66 5.97 44.43
C PRO A 7 -8.64 7.28 43.63
N GLY A 8 -8.73 7.19 42.29
CA GLY A 8 -8.83 8.34 41.39
C GLY A 8 -7.60 8.64 40.52
N LYS A 9 -6.41 8.12 40.81
CA LYS A 9 -5.22 8.35 39.95
C LYS A 9 -5.43 7.83 38.52
N SER A 10 -6.02 6.65 38.39
CA SER A 10 -6.27 6.05 37.08
C SER A 10 -7.47 6.68 36.35
N ASN A 11 -8.35 7.39 37.07
CA ASN A 11 -9.44 8.15 36.42
C ASN A 11 -8.91 9.39 35.71
N PHE A 12 -7.82 9.99 36.24
CA PHE A 12 -7.12 11.07 35.55
C PHE A 12 -6.53 10.60 34.22
N THR A 13 -5.89 9.43 34.19
CA THR A 13 -5.36 8.86 32.93
C THR A 13 -6.48 8.53 31.95
N ASP A 14 -7.63 8.05 32.43
CA ASP A 14 -8.79 7.81 31.57
C ASP A 14 -9.38 9.13 31.03
N ALA A 15 -9.44 10.19 31.84
CA ALA A 15 -9.90 11.51 31.40
C ALA A 15 -8.97 12.11 30.34
N LEU A 16 -7.65 11.97 30.53
CA LEU A 16 -6.64 12.40 29.57
C LEU A 16 -6.71 11.58 28.29
N GLY A 17 -6.84 10.25 28.38
CA GLY A 17 -7.07 9.39 27.21
C GLY A 17 -8.33 9.78 26.46
N PHE A 18 -9.41 10.04 27.20
CA PHE A 18 -10.68 10.43 26.63
C PHE A 18 -10.57 11.72 25.81
N VAL A 19 -9.99 12.79 26.35
CA VAL A 19 -9.81 14.07 25.60
C VAL A 19 -8.80 13.94 24.46
N MET A 20 -7.79 13.08 24.58
CA MET A 20 -6.83 12.80 23.49
C MET A 20 -7.40 11.92 22.37
N GLY A 21 -8.65 11.48 22.46
CA GLY A 21 -9.30 10.69 21.41
C GLY A 21 -9.21 9.17 21.58
N ALA A 22 -8.74 8.67 22.72
CA ALA A 22 -8.66 7.23 22.98
C ALA A 22 -10.04 6.56 22.89
N GLY A 23 -10.05 5.33 22.37
CA GLY A 23 -11.22 4.47 22.27
C GLY A 23 -11.50 3.69 23.56
N LEU A 24 -12.60 2.93 23.57
CA LEU A 24 -13.02 2.09 24.70
C LEU A 24 -12.14 0.86 24.92
N ASP A 25 -11.30 0.51 23.95
CA ASP A 25 -10.25 -0.50 24.02
C ASP A 25 -9.11 -0.07 24.96
N VAL A 26 -8.82 1.23 24.99
CA VAL A 26 -7.80 1.83 25.86
C VAL A 26 -8.39 2.25 27.20
N LEU A 27 -9.61 2.82 27.18
CA LEU A 27 -10.28 3.31 28.37
C LEU A 27 -10.86 2.15 29.18
N ARG A 28 -10.80 2.26 30.51
CA ARG A 28 -11.29 1.21 31.43
C ARG A 28 -12.80 1.28 31.63
N ALA A 29 -13.56 1.32 30.54
CA ALA A 29 -15.02 1.39 30.52
C ALA A 29 -15.59 0.60 29.34
N SER A 30 -16.70 -0.11 29.53
CA SER A 30 -17.31 -0.89 28.44
C SER A 30 -18.14 -0.05 27.47
N ASN A 31 -18.48 1.18 27.86
CA ASN A 31 -19.12 2.18 27.04
C ASN A 31 -18.84 3.59 27.58
N PHE A 32 -19.04 4.63 26.76
CA PHE A 32 -18.79 6.01 27.16
C PHE A 32 -19.70 6.50 28.29
N VAL A 33 -20.91 5.95 28.45
CA VAL A 33 -21.82 6.33 29.55
C VAL A 33 -21.23 5.97 30.92
N GLN A 34 -20.47 4.87 31.02
CA GLN A 34 -19.81 4.47 32.26
C GLN A 34 -18.66 5.41 32.70
N LEU A 35 -18.19 6.29 31.81
CA LEU A 35 -17.22 7.33 32.17
C LEU A 35 -17.88 8.49 32.92
N ILE A 36 -19.22 8.61 32.90
CA ILE A 36 -19.95 9.62 33.63
C ILE A 36 -20.10 9.19 35.09
N HIS A 37 -19.79 10.10 36.02
CA HIS A 37 -19.86 9.82 37.45
C HIS A 37 -21.27 9.40 37.91
N GLY A 38 -21.38 8.21 38.52
CA GLY A 38 -22.62 7.65 39.07
C GLY A 38 -22.74 7.67 40.60
N GLY A 39 -21.73 8.18 41.31
CA GLY A 39 -21.70 8.10 42.78
C GLY A 39 -21.81 6.65 43.28
N ASN A 40 -22.71 6.41 44.23
CA ASN A 40 -23.00 5.06 44.79
C ASN A 40 -24.02 4.25 43.96
N SER A 41 -24.53 4.82 42.88
CA SER A 41 -25.57 4.20 42.04
C SER A 41 -24.96 3.70 40.72
N ARG A 42 -25.54 2.63 40.15
CA ARG A 42 -25.18 2.15 38.80
C ARG A 42 -25.69 3.06 37.67
N ARG A 43 -26.36 4.16 37.99
CA ARG A 43 -26.86 5.15 37.02
C ARG A 43 -26.05 6.44 37.18
N PRO A 44 -25.67 7.08 36.07
CA PRO A 44 -24.96 8.35 36.11
C PRO A 44 -25.84 9.45 36.74
N ILE A 45 -25.21 10.36 37.47
CA ILE A 45 -25.88 11.47 38.17
C ILE A 45 -26.24 12.61 37.19
N SER A 46 -25.50 12.68 36.08
CA SER A 46 -25.68 13.66 35.01
C SER A 46 -25.87 12.94 33.69
N ASP A 47 -26.62 13.54 32.76
CA ASP A 47 -26.71 13.05 31.39
C ASP A 47 -25.50 13.47 30.54
N THR A 48 -24.62 14.32 31.07
CA THR A 48 -23.47 14.89 30.35
C THR A 48 -22.20 14.85 31.19
N ALA A 49 -21.07 14.55 30.54
CA ALA A 49 -19.72 14.79 31.07
C ALA A 49 -18.84 15.40 29.98
N LEU A 50 -17.85 16.20 30.36
CA LEU A 50 -16.87 16.74 29.43
C LEU A 50 -15.49 16.78 30.07
N VAL A 51 -14.47 16.70 29.23
CA VAL A 51 -13.08 16.93 29.62
C VAL A 51 -12.49 17.93 28.63
N THR A 52 -11.80 18.92 29.18
CA THR A 52 -11.09 19.97 28.43
C THR A 52 -9.61 19.87 28.72
N ALA A 53 -8.80 19.82 27.66
CA ALA A 53 -7.35 19.95 27.71
C ALA A 53 -6.95 21.28 27.07
N VAL A 54 -6.15 22.07 27.78
CA VAL A 54 -5.57 23.32 27.28
C VAL A 54 -4.09 23.08 27.07
N PHE A 55 -3.63 23.23 25.83
CA PHE A 55 -2.23 23.08 25.46
C PHE A 55 -1.60 24.45 25.20
N LEU A 56 -0.43 24.68 25.77
CA LEU A 56 0.42 25.80 25.41
C LEU A 56 1.30 25.38 24.23
N LEU A 57 1.14 26.03 23.09
CA LEU A 57 1.92 25.81 21.87
C LEU A 57 3.28 26.53 21.94
N GLU A 58 4.20 26.14 21.05
CA GLU A 58 5.55 26.71 21.00
C GLU A 58 5.57 28.22 20.72
N ASP A 59 4.57 28.74 20.02
CA ASP A 59 4.39 30.17 19.75
C ASP A 59 3.80 30.94 20.94
N GLY A 60 3.57 30.26 22.07
CA GLY A 60 3.00 30.83 23.29
C GLY A 60 1.47 30.98 23.27
N THR A 61 0.80 30.50 22.21
CA THR A 61 -0.66 30.49 22.16
C THR A 61 -1.23 29.29 22.91
N GLU A 62 -2.42 29.45 23.49
CA GLU A 62 -3.16 28.35 24.10
C GLU A 62 -4.18 27.80 23.11
N LYS A 63 -4.34 26.48 23.12
CA LYS A 63 -5.33 25.77 22.32
C LYS A 63 -6.17 24.84 23.19
N GLU A 64 -7.47 25.00 23.11
CA GLU A 64 -8.43 24.27 23.94
C GLU A 64 -9.08 23.14 23.15
N PHE A 65 -8.98 21.91 23.67
CA PHE A 65 -9.65 20.74 23.11
C PHE A 65 -10.63 20.18 24.14
N THR A 66 -11.90 20.13 23.78
CA THR A 66 -12.97 19.61 24.66
C THR A 66 -13.68 18.45 23.98
N ARG A 67 -13.77 17.31 24.68
CA ARG A 67 -14.58 16.16 24.26
C ARG A 67 -15.74 16.01 25.24
N ILE A 68 -16.95 15.83 24.71
CA ILE A 68 -18.19 15.79 25.51
C ILE A 68 -18.90 14.47 25.27
N ILE A 69 -19.38 13.86 26.35
CA ILE A 69 -20.26 12.70 26.36
C ILE A 69 -21.66 13.20 26.67
N LYS A 70 -22.61 12.98 25.77
CA LYS A 70 -24.03 13.30 25.97
C LYS A 70 -24.87 12.04 25.86
N MET A 71 -25.52 11.65 26.95
CA MET A 71 -26.39 10.49 26.99
C MET A 71 -27.62 10.70 26.12
N GLN A 72 -28.00 9.67 25.37
CA GLN A 72 -29.31 9.64 24.70
C GLN A 72 -30.37 9.14 25.69
N GLN A 73 -31.47 9.88 25.83
CA GLN A 73 -32.51 9.54 26.79
C GLN A 73 -33.00 8.09 26.62
N ARG A 74 -33.09 7.35 27.73
CA ARG A 74 -33.57 5.95 27.84
C ARG A 74 -32.69 4.87 27.18
N SER A 75 -31.48 5.17 26.71
CA SER A 75 -30.54 4.19 26.16
C SER A 75 -29.21 4.17 26.93
N SER A 76 -28.48 3.04 26.88
CA SER A 76 -27.09 2.95 27.38
C SER A 76 -26.07 3.52 26.37
N SER A 77 -26.53 4.42 25.50
CA SER A 77 -25.79 4.97 24.37
C SER A 77 -25.51 6.46 24.61
N ALA A 78 -24.36 6.93 24.13
CA ALA A 78 -23.97 8.32 24.18
C ALA A 78 -23.58 8.82 22.79
N ILE A 79 -23.80 10.11 22.57
CA ILE A 79 -23.22 10.87 21.46
C ILE A 79 -21.95 11.53 21.98
N LEU A 80 -20.91 11.53 21.16
CA LEU A 80 -19.68 12.26 21.41
C LEU A 80 -19.70 13.56 20.62
N LEU A 81 -19.37 14.67 21.27
CA LEU A 81 -19.18 15.98 20.64
C LEU A 81 -17.73 16.42 20.84
N TYR A 82 -17.19 17.09 19.84
CA TYR A 82 -15.78 17.49 19.77
C TYR A 82 -15.71 19.00 19.55
N LEU A 83 -14.97 19.70 20.40
CA LEU A 83 -14.82 21.15 20.32
C LEU A 83 -13.34 21.52 20.30
N ILE A 84 -12.97 22.42 19.41
CA ILE A 84 -11.66 23.10 19.39
C ILE A 84 -11.94 24.58 19.64
N ASP A 85 -11.30 25.17 20.66
CA ASP A 85 -11.50 26.57 21.04
C ASP A 85 -12.99 26.95 21.17
N LYS A 86 -13.76 26.03 21.77
CA LYS A 86 -15.22 26.11 21.99
C LYS A 86 -16.08 26.04 20.73
N ALA A 87 -15.50 25.85 19.55
CA ALA A 87 -16.22 25.61 18.30
C ALA A 87 -16.39 24.10 18.04
N GLU A 88 -17.61 23.66 17.76
CA GLU A 88 -17.90 22.27 17.44
C GLU A 88 -17.29 21.88 16.09
N VAL A 89 -16.62 20.73 16.05
CA VAL A 89 -15.99 20.15 14.86
C VAL A 89 -16.34 18.66 14.77
N ASP A 90 -16.09 18.05 13.61
CA ASP A 90 -16.16 16.61 13.45
C ASP A 90 -14.94 15.92 14.10
N GLU A 91 -15.11 14.63 14.42
CA GLU A 91 -14.06 13.82 15.06
C GLU A 91 -12.76 13.82 14.26
N LYS A 92 -12.85 13.73 12.93
CA LYS A 92 -11.67 13.69 12.07
C LYS A 92 -10.84 14.97 12.22
N ARG A 93 -11.47 16.14 12.09
CA ARG A 93 -10.79 17.43 12.25
C ARG A 93 -10.23 17.59 13.66
N TYR A 94 -10.96 17.14 14.68
CA TYR A 94 -10.48 17.15 16.06
C TYR A 94 -9.17 16.38 16.23
N LEU A 95 -9.11 15.14 15.73
CA LEU A 95 -7.92 14.30 15.80
C LEU A 95 -6.79 14.84 14.91
N ASP A 96 -7.08 15.29 13.69
CA ASP A 96 -6.08 15.86 12.79
C ASP A 96 -5.41 17.11 13.41
N GLU A 97 -6.17 17.93 14.13
CA GLU A 97 -5.66 19.13 14.81
C GLU A 97 -4.80 18.79 16.03
N ILE A 98 -5.20 17.81 16.85
CA ILE A 98 -4.36 17.29 17.95
C ILE A 98 -3.04 16.75 17.39
N GLY A 99 -3.11 15.95 16.31
CA GLY A 99 -1.94 15.39 15.64
C GLY A 99 -1.00 16.46 15.08
N SER A 100 -1.56 17.51 14.48
CA SER A 100 -0.79 18.64 13.92
C SER A 100 -0.14 19.51 14.98
N SER A 101 -0.66 19.50 16.21
CA SER A 101 -0.11 20.21 17.37
C SER A 101 1.16 19.54 17.94
N GLY A 102 1.69 18.52 17.27
CA GLY A 102 2.88 17.76 17.70
C GLY A 102 2.60 16.67 18.75
N LEU A 103 1.33 16.50 19.14
CA LEU A 103 0.92 15.43 20.04
C LEU A 103 0.60 14.19 19.21
N CYS A 104 1.33 13.12 19.44
CA CYS A 104 1.04 11.86 18.79
C CYS A 104 -0.28 11.29 19.33
N LEU A 105 -1.24 11.06 18.43
CA LEU A 105 -2.60 10.61 18.74
C LEU A 105 -2.66 9.22 19.38
N ASN A 106 -1.58 8.46 19.29
CA ASN A 106 -1.57 7.09 19.76
C ASN A 106 -1.30 7.06 21.27
N PHE A 107 -2.36 7.28 22.05
CA PHE A 107 -2.32 7.37 23.51
C PHE A 107 -1.62 6.17 24.19
N GLU A 108 -1.72 4.99 23.58
CA GLU A 108 -1.05 3.76 24.02
C GLU A 108 0.48 3.85 24.02
N ASN A 109 1.05 4.74 23.20
CA ASN A 109 2.49 4.91 23.09
C ASN A 109 3.08 5.76 24.23
N PHE A 110 2.26 6.57 24.92
CA PHE A 110 2.72 7.51 25.96
C PHE A 110 2.35 7.07 27.37
N PHE A 111 1.27 6.30 27.53
CA PHE A 111 0.77 5.90 28.83
C PHE A 111 1.03 4.42 29.11
N ILE A 112 1.89 4.17 30.09
CA ILE A 112 2.12 2.83 30.62
C ILE A 112 1.06 2.57 31.71
N PHE A 113 -0.02 1.90 31.34
CA PHE A 113 -0.98 1.38 32.31
C PHE A 113 -0.42 0.17 33.06
N GLN A 114 -0.94 -0.06 34.27
CA GLN A 114 -0.58 -1.23 35.05
C GLN A 114 -0.96 -2.51 34.30
N GLY A 115 0.04 -3.34 33.96
CA GLY A 115 -0.11 -4.53 33.11
C GLY A 115 0.38 -4.37 31.67
N ASN A 116 0.53 -3.14 31.16
CA ASN A 116 1.01 -2.89 29.79
C ASN A 116 2.46 -3.34 29.60
N VAL A 117 3.30 -3.24 30.65
CA VAL A 117 4.70 -3.68 30.57
C VAL A 117 4.79 -5.16 30.23
N GLU A 118 3.94 -6.01 30.81
CA GLU A 118 3.95 -7.43 30.49
C GLU A 118 3.45 -7.71 29.06
N THR A 119 2.43 -6.98 28.60
CA THR A 119 1.92 -7.10 27.23
C THR A 119 2.96 -6.65 26.21
N PHE A 120 3.69 -5.57 26.52
CA PHE A 120 4.80 -5.06 25.70
C PHE A 120 5.96 -6.07 25.63
N VAL A 121 6.32 -6.71 26.74
CA VAL A 121 7.33 -7.78 26.78
C VAL A 121 6.87 -9.04 26.01
N ARG A 122 5.58 -9.37 26.06
CA ARG A 122 5.01 -10.51 25.31
C ARG A 122 4.65 -10.17 23.85
N MET A 123 4.90 -8.94 23.41
CA MET A 123 4.52 -8.49 22.08
C MET A 123 5.34 -9.24 21.02
N LYS A 124 4.67 -9.70 19.96
CA LYS A 124 5.37 -10.34 18.85
C LYS A 124 6.29 -9.33 18.16
N PRO A 125 7.47 -9.73 17.66
CA PRO A 125 8.43 -8.82 17.03
C PRO A 125 7.82 -7.91 15.96
N LYS A 126 6.94 -8.47 15.11
CA LYS A 126 6.24 -7.71 14.05
C LYS A 126 5.37 -6.58 14.60
N ASN A 127 4.66 -6.82 15.69
CA ASN A 127 3.79 -5.82 16.30
C ASN A 127 4.63 -4.73 16.98
N PHE A 128 5.73 -5.12 17.64
CA PHE A 128 6.68 -4.19 18.24
C PHE A 128 7.32 -3.26 17.19
N THR A 129 7.73 -3.79 16.02
CA THR A 129 8.22 -2.98 14.91
C THR A 129 7.17 -1.98 14.44
N SER A 130 5.90 -2.37 14.35
CA SER A 130 4.82 -1.45 13.98
C SER A 130 4.69 -0.28 14.96
N VAL A 131 4.78 -0.56 16.28
CA VAL A 131 4.73 0.49 17.31
C VAL A 131 5.89 1.48 17.13
N ILE A 132 7.10 0.99 16.83
CA ILE A 132 8.25 1.86 16.55
C ILE A 132 8.05 2.65 15.25
N GLU A 133 7.55 2.02 14.20
CA GLU A 133 7.28 2.69 12.93
C GLU A 133 6.28 3.85 13.08
N ASP A 134 5.24 3.63 13.90
CA ASP A 134 4.22 4.62 14.24
C ASP A 134 4.80 5.75 15.11
N LEU A 135 5.61 5.41 16.12
CA LEU A 135 6.34 6.38 16.95
C LEU A 135 7.26 7.28 16.12
N CYS A 136 7.96 6.70 15.15
CA CYS A 136 8.84 7.43 14.24
C CYS A 136 8.07 8.16 13.12
N GLY A 137 6.74 8.02 13.04
CA GLY A 137 5.89 8.60 11.99
C GLY A 137 6.02 7.93 10.62
N SER A 138 6.93 6.97 10.47
CA SER A 138 7.18 6.22 9.24
C SER A 138 5.99 5.36 8.79
N GLY A 139 5.10 4.97 9.71
CA GLY A 139 3.86 4.24 9.40
C GLY A 139 2.98 4.96 8.36
N THR A 140 2.96 6.29 8.36
CA THR A 140 2.21 7.11 7.38
C THR A 140 2.72 6.95 5.93
N LEU A 141 4.01 6.64 5.77
CA LEU A 141 4.66 6.47 4.46
C LEU A 141 4.46 5.07 3.88
N ARG A 142 4.01 4.12 4.70
CA ARG A 142 3.91 2.69 4.32
C ARG A 142 3.05 2.47 3.07
N ILE A 143 1.89 3.10 3.00
CA ILE A 143 0.97 2.95 1.85
C ILE A 143 1.67 3.40 0.55
N LYS A 144 2.28 4.58 0.59
CA LYS A 144 3.01 5.15 -0.56
C LYS A 144 4.20 4.28 -0.96
N TYR A 145 4.94 3.75 0.02
CA TYR A 145 6.03 2.81 -0.21
C TYR A 145 5.54 1.54 -0.90
N ASP A 146 4.47 0.92 -0.38
CA ASP A 146 3.91 -0.33 -0.92
C ASP A 146 3.38 -0.16 -2.35
N ASP A 147 2.81 1.01 -2.69
CA ASP A 147 2.35 1.33 -4.04
C ASP A 147 3.52 1.54 -5.02
N LEU A 148 4.54 2.29 -4.62
CA LEU A 148 5.75 2.50 -5.41
C LEU A 148 6.49 1.19 -5.64
N HIS A 149 6.64 0.37 -4.60
CA HIS A 149 7.29 -0.92 -4.67
C HIS A 149 6.52 -1.91 -5.57
N ARG A 150 5.18 -1.89 -5.52
CA ARG A 150 4.35 -2.64 -6.49
C ARG A 150 4.57 -2.17 -7.93
N THR A 151 4.76 -0.87 -8.14
CA THR A 151 5.05 -0.30 -9.47
C THR A 151 6.41 -0.76 -9.98
N ILE A 152 7.45 -0.73 -9.12
CA ILE A 152 8.79 -1.24 -9.44
C ILE A 152 8.71 -2.69 -9.91
N ARG A 153 8.06 -3.58 -9.13
CA ARG A 153 7.92 -5.00 -9.49
C ARG A 153 7.25 -5.21 -10.85
N LYS A 154 6.18 -4.46 -11.14
CA LYS A 154 5.50 -4.52 -12.44
C LYS A 154 6.44 -4.13 -13.59
N SER A 155 7.24 -3.08 -13.39
CA SER A 155 8.21 -2.64 -14.40
C SER A 155 9.34 -3.66 -14.58
N GLU A 156 9.82 -4.29 -13.51
CA GLU A 156 10.81 -5.37 -13.57
C GLU A 156 10.26 -6.59 -14.33
N ASP A 157 9.02 -6.99 -14.08
CA ASP A 157 8.36 -8.08 -14.80
C ASP A 157 8.22 -7.78 -16.29
N GLN A 158 7.83 -6.55 -16.65
CA GLN A 158 7.75 -6.11 -18.05
C GLN A 158 9.13 -6.12 -18.72
N LEU A 159 10.17 -5.66 -18.03
CA LEU A 159 11.54 -5.66 -18.54
C LEU A 159 12.03 -7.09 -18.79
N ASN A 160 11.74 -8.02 -17.87
CA ASN A 160 12.07 -9.44 -18.02
C ASN A 160 11.36 -10.06 -19.23
N GLN A 161 10.08 -9.76 -19.43
CA GLN A 161 9.31 -10.23 -20.60
C GLN A 161 9.87 -9.68 -21.91
N LEU A 162 10.22 -8.40 -21.96
CA LEU A 162 10.82 -7.78 -23.15
C LEU A 162 12.21 -8.35 -23.45
N ALA A 163 13.02 -8.61 -22.42
CA ALA A 163 14.32 -9.25 -22.57
C ALA A 163 14.19 -10.67 -23.15
N LEU A 164 13.24 -11.46 -22.65
CA LEU A 164 12.95 -12.79 -23.18
C LEU A 164 12.48 -12.71 -24.65
N ARG A 165 11.54 -11.81 -24.95
CA ARG A 165 11.04 -11.59 -26.32
C ARG A 165 12.17 -11.18 -27.27
N ARG A 166 13.06 -10.29 -26.83
CA ARG A 166 14.24 -9.88 -27.60
C ARG A 166 15.14 -11.08 -27.90
N LYS A 167 15.38 -11.97 -26.93
CA LYS A 167 16.20 -13.18 -27.12
C LYS A 167 15.57 -14.12 -28.16
N THR A 168 14.26 -14.32 -28.10
CA THR A 168 13.52 -15.12 -29.08
C THR A 168 13.64 -14.53 -30.49
N LEU A 169 13.36 -13.22 -30.64
CA LEU A 169 13.48 -12.52 -31.92
C LEU A 169 14.89 -12.57 -32.51
N MET A 170 15.93 -12.43 -31.67
CA MET A 170 17.31 -12.55 -32.11
C MET A 170 17.63 -13.95 -32.63
N THR A 171 17.07 -14.99 -32.02
CA THR A 171 17.25 -16.38 -32.44
C THR A 171 16.54 -16.63 -33.77
N GLU A 172 15.29 -16.20 -33.90
CA GLU A 172 14.51 -16.28 -35.15
C GLU A 172 15.16 -15.50 -36.30
N ASN A 173 15.75 -14.33 -36.02
CA ASN A 173 16.43 -13.55 -37.04
C ASN A 173 17.71 -14.25 -37.54
N ARG A 174 18.43 -14.95 -36.64
CA ARG A 174 19.58 -15.78 -37.03
C ARG A 174 19.16 -16.95 -37.92
N THR A 175 18.08 -17.65 -37.59
CA THR A 175 17.60 -18.77 -38.41
C THR A 175 17.12 -18.28 -39.78
N LYS A 176 16.31 -17.22 -39.83
CA LYS A 176 15.86 -16.61 -41.09
C LYS A 176 17.02 -16.14 -41.97
N LYS A 177 18.08 -15.57 -41.38
CA LYS A 177 19.29 -15.19 -42.12
C LYS A 177 20.00 -16.41 -42.71
N ALA A 178 20.12 -17.51 -41.95
CA ALA A 178 20.72 -18.74 -42.45
C ALA A 178 19.88 -19.34 -43.60
N GLU A 179 18.57 -19.41 -43.45
CA GLU A 179 17.65 -19.85 -44.50
C GLU A 179 17.79 -18.97 -45.76
N MET A 180 17.80 -17.65 -45.61
CA MET A 180 17.97 -16.72 -46.73
C MET A 180 19.27 -16.96 -47.51
N LEU A 181 20.37 -17.31 -46.83
CA LEU A 181 21.63 -17.64 -47.49
C LEU A 181 21.51 -18.92 -48.33
N VAL A 182 20.93 -19.98 -47.76
CA VAL A 182 20.69 -21.25 -48.48
C VAL A 182 19.78 -21.02 -49.70
N TYR A 183 18.70 -20.25 -49.55
CA TYR A 183 17.81 -19.90 -50.68
C TYR A 183 18.55 -19.14 -51.78
N LYS A 184 19.46 -18.23 -51.44
CA LYS A 184 20.28 -17.50 -52.44
C LYS A 184 21.22 -18.42 -53.19
N GLU A 185 21.90 -19.34 -52.50
CA GLU A 185 22.79 -20.32 -53.13
C GLU A 185 22.01 -21.23 -54.09
N TYR A 186 20.88 -21.77 -53.63
CA TYR A 186 19.99 -22.56 -54.48
C TYR A 186 19.52 -21.80 -55.72
N HIS A 187 19.09 -20.54 -55.55
CA HIS A 187 18.65 -19.70 -56.65
C HIS A 187 19.76 -19.48 -57.69
N ASN A 188 20.99 -19.23 -57.24
CA ASN A 188 22.15 -19.06 -58.12
C ASN A 188 22.45 -20.34 -58.92
N LEU A 189 22.47 -21.51 -58.27
CA LEU A 189 22.71 -22.79 -58.94
C LEU A 189 21.62 -23.10 -59.97
N MET A 190 20.35 -22.78 -59.67
CA MET A 190 19.25 -22.94 -60.62
C MET A 190 19.43 -22.04 -61.85
N GLN A 191 19.88 -20.79 -61.67
CA GLN A 191 20.20 -19.93 -62.81
C GLN A 191 21.35 -20.49 -63.65
N GLU A 192 22.39 -21.05 -63.02
CA GLU A 192 23.50 -21.69 -63.75
C GLU A 192 23.06 -22.94 -64.52
N LEU A 193 22.26 -23.81 -63.92
CA LEU A 193 21.66 -24.97 -64.59
C LEU A 193 20.88 -24.53 -65.83
N VAL A 194 20.02 -23.52 -65.72
CA VAL A 194 19.27 -22.98 -66.86
C VAL A 194 20.22 -22.46 -67.95
N ARG A 195 21.28 -21.74 -67.58
CA ARG A 195 22.30 -21.27 -68.54
C ARG A 195 23.01 -22.42 -69.25
N ILE A 196 23.39 -23.48 -68.53
CA ILE A 196 24.04 -24.66 -69.10
C ILE A 196 23.10 -25.41 -70.04
N LEU A 197 21.85 -25.65 -69.63
CA LEU A 197 20.83 -26.28 -70.48
C LEU A 197 20.59 -25.49 -71.77
N GLN A 198 20.55 -24.15 -71.68
CA GLN A 198 20.44 -23.30 -72.86
C GLN A 198 21.65 -23.43 -73.79
N LYS A 199 22.88 -23.48 -73.25
CA LYS A 199 24.10 -23.70 -74.05
C LYS A 199 24.11 -25.07 -74.72
N LEU A 200 23.79 -26.13 -73.97
CA LEU A 200 23.71 -27.49 -74.51
C LEU A 200 22.66 -27.60 -75.61
N LYS A 201 21.46 -27.03 -75.40
CA LYS A 201 20.40 -26.99 -76.42
C LYS A 201 20.89 -26.30 -77.69
N LYS A 202 21.61 -25.17 -77.58
CA LYS A 202 22.22 -24.49 -78.73
C LYS A 202 23.27 -25.35 -79.43
N SER A 203 24.15 -26.01 -78.68
CA SER A 203 25.20 -26.88 -79.22
C SER A 203 24.63 -28.06 -80.00
N VAL A 204 23.64 -28.77 -79.43
CA VAL A 204 22.96 -29.90 -80.10
C VAL A 204 22.28 -29.43 -81.38
N ILE A 205 21.62 -28.28 -81.35
CA ILE A 205 20.97 -27.69 -82.54
C ILE A 205 22.00 -27.31 -83.63
N SER A 206 23.22 -26.91 -83.27
CA SER A 206 24.27 -26.61 -84.24
C SER A 206 24.95 -27.85 -84.82
N GLU A 207 25.15 -28.90 -84.02
CA GLU A 207 25.79 -30.16 -84.44
C GLU A 207 24.83 -31.05 -85.23
N PHE A 208 23.53 -31.01 -84.91
CA PHE A 208 22.50 -31.79 -85.57
C PHE A 208 21.33 -30.89 -85.99
N PRO A 209 21.43 -30.17 -87.12
CA PRO A 209 20.43 -29.21 -87.57
C PRO A 209 19.02 -29.80 -87.79
N CYS A 210 18.94 -31.12 -88.03
CA CYS A 210 17.68 -31.85 -88.20
C CYS A 210 16.79 -31.83 -86.94
N PHE A 211 17.37 -31.62 -85.75
CA PHE A 211 16.60 -31.49 -84.50
C PHE A 211 15.85 -30.16 -84.35
N LYS A 212 16.07 -29.18 -85.25
CA LYS A 212 15.25 -27.94 -85.27
C LYS A 212 13.79 -28.21 -85.61
N TYR A 213 13.50 -29.30 -86.33
CA TYR A 213 12.18 -29.60 -86.89
C TYR A 213 11.43 -30.72 -86.16
N SER A 214 12.05 -31.39 -85.19
CA SER A 214 11.42 -32.47 -84.41
C SER A 214 10.66 -32.00 -83.16
N VAL A 215 10.78 -30.73 -82.75
CA VAL A 215 10.10 -30.16 -81.58
C VAL A 215 8.76 -29.48 -81.95
N SER A 216 8.15 -29.86 -83.07
CA SER A 216 6.80 -29.42 -83.46
C SER A 216 5.71 -30.44 -83.12
N TYR A 217 6.07 -31.61 -82.59
CA TYR A 217 5.11 -32.62 -82.15
C TYR A 217 5.57 -33.28 -80.86
N GLN A 218 5.12 -32.77 -79.71
CA GLN A 218 4.61 -33.55 -78.58
C GLN A 218 4.13 -32.58 -77.47
N PHE A 219 2.95 -32.89 -76.95
CA PHE A 219 2.17 -32.17 -75.92
C PHE A 219 2.88 -32.11 -74.56
#